data_AF-A0AAV8YLB1-F1
#
_entry.id   AF-A0AAV8YLB1-F1
#
_cell.length_a   1.000
_cell.length_b   1.000
_cell.length_c   1.000
_cell.angle_alpha   90.00
_cell.angle_beta   90.00
_cell.angle_gamma   90.00
#
_symmetry.space_group_name_H-M   'P 1'
#
loop_
_entity.id
_entity.type
_entity.pdbx_description
1 polymer ?
#
loop_
_entity_poly.entity_id
_entity_poly.type
_entity_poly.pdbx_seq_one_letter_code
_entity_poly.pdbx_strand_id
1 'polypeptide(L)'
;MEEVKQKVFDAINGYIQQHHALKINFELFGLYIIPEKELSDIKSFNTRNKIVTISTDLHEMYDLFEEEMVSKAAEFQERDSGWSLQQVMFLEVNINKYNPLAASSYIKLPKQIEVKKAVLNIQNNDTACFAWSITAAIFPANGEVTRTSSYPHYNTLLSFDEIDFPVKLTDIPRFEKLNNISVNVFGLESVFKDGKMVMEVVGPLYFTSFRHPTHVNLLLITDDGGTNHYCLINNLSRLVSRQKSKHKCKANICDGCLQFFPTCEKLNVHQENDCNHLCTVLPTTNLVINKYDTDSLILEIFTDNAYNDIKENIEHFDTSNYSIDNIHNIPKTISVVGKMKDEYSGTPIESFYGTGAKAYCVKAGGVTKKAKGISKNVIKNQLHLSDYIQIVENGGYIFRKMYVFTSNLHTIYTELKNKVALSSADNKRFLIPGSENTLAWGHFGITPVNSTDEDLDILVKIAQNLLDNDAPDFDLNL
;
A
#
# COMPACT_ATOMS: atom_id res chain seq x y z
N MET A 1 11.22 -35.02 10.77
CA MET A 1 11.80 -33.66 10.91
C MET A 1 13.28 -33.72 11.28
N GLU A 2 13.69 -34.60 12.19
CA GLU A 2 15.11 -34.84 12.55
C GLU A 2 16.06 -35.02 11.34
N GLU A 3 15.65 -35.79 10.33
CA GLU A 3 16.49 -36.05 9.16
C GLU A 3 16.71 -34.81 8.27
N VAL A 4 15.74 -33.88 8.25
CA VAL A 4 15.85 -32.61 7.52
C VAL A 4 16.73 -31.64 8.30
N LYS A 5 16.52 -31.55 9.62
CA LYS A 5 17.35 -30.76 10.54
C LYS A 5 18.82 -31.14 10.43
N GLN A 6 19.12 -32.45 10.41
CA GLN A 6 20.49 -32.94 10.25
C GLN A 6 21.10 -32.57 8.89
N LYS A 7 20.35 -32.71 7.79
CA LYS A 7 20.83 -32.32 6.44
C LYS A 7 21.13 -30.83 6.34
N VAL A 8 20.30 -29.99 6.96
CA VAL A 8 20.53 -28.54 7.05
C VAL A 8 21.81 -28.26 7.84
N PHE A 9 22.03 -28.94 8.95
CA PHE A 9 23.23 -28.74 9.77
C PHE A 9 24.49 -29.18 9.06
N ASP A 10 24.46 -30.33 8.39
CA ASP A 10 25.60 -30.82 7.62
C ASP A 10 25.96 -29.85 6.49
N ALA A 11 24.96 -29.29 5.80
CA ALA A 11 25.18 -28.26 4.78
C ALA A 11 25.80 -26.99 5.37
N ILE A 12 25.22 -26.44 6.45
CA ILE A 12 25.71 -25.22 7.09
C ILE A 12 27.12 -25.42 7.66
N ASN A 13 27.37 -26.54 8.33
CA ASN A 13 28.68 -26.88 8.88
C ASN A 13 29.75 -27.04 7.79
N GLY A 14 29.39 -27.62 6.64
CA GLY A 14 30.30 -27.71 5.49
C GLY A 14 30.79 -26.35 5.00
N TYR A 15 29.89 -25.36 4.91
CA TYR A 15 30.24 -24.01 4.48
C TYR A 15 30.86 -23.16 5.59
N ILE A 16 30.48 -23.36 6.86
CA ILE A 16 30.96 -22.53 7.98
C ILE A 16 32.43 -22.84 8.29
N GLN A 17 32.85 -24.09 8.11
CA GLN A 17 34.24 -24.50 8.24
C GLN A 17 35.14 -23.87 7.16
N GLN A 18 34.59 -23.55 5.99
CA GLN A 18 35.33 -22.94 4.89
C GLN A 18 35.34 -21.41 4.91
N HIS A 19 34.31 -20.78 5.48
CA HIS A 19 34.10 -19.33 5.35
C HIS A 19 34.01 -18.56 6.67
N HIS A 20 34.09 -19.24 7.82
CA HIS A 20 34.09 -18.72 9.20
C HIS A 20 32.83 -17.95 9.65
N ALA A 21 32.21 -17.19 8.74
CA ALA A 21 30.96 -16.49 8.94
C ALA A 21 30.10 -16.56 7.67
N LEU A 22 28.81 -16.81 7.88
CA LEU A 22 27.81 -17.00 6.85
C LEU A 22 26.60 -16.11 7.14
N LYS A 23 25.85 -15.77 6.10
CA LYS A 23 24.55 -15.13 6.18
C LYS A 23 23.53 -16.08 5.57
N ILE A 24 22.59 -16.54 6.39
CA ILE A 24 21.68 -17.63 6.04
C ILE A 24 20.25 -17.14 6.11
N ASN A 25 19.43 -17.49 5.11
CA ASN A 25 17.98 -17.44 5.23
C ASN A 25 17.37 -18.76 4.77
N PHE A 26 16.12 -18.95 5.14
CA PHE A 26 15.36 -20.15 4.83
C PHE A 26 14.07 -19.77 4.12
N GLU A 27 13.75 -20.49 3.06
CA GLU A 27 12.49 -20.35 2.35
C GLU A 27 11.74 -21.68 2.31
N LEU A 28 10.57 -21.72 2.94
CA LEU A 28 9.73 -22.90 3.04
C LEU A 28 8.63 -22.85 1.99
N PHE A 29 8.60 -23.85 1.10
CA PHE A 29 7.57 -23.99 0.08
C PHE A 29 6.53 -25.02 0.53
N GLY A 30 5.28 -24.60 0.65
CA GLY A 30 4.14 -25.47 0.99
C GLY A 30 3.10 -25.47 -0.13
N LEU A 31 2.54 -26.64 -0.42
CA LEU A 31 1.32 -26.80 -1.19
C LEU A 31 0.15 -26.51 -0.26
N TYR A 32 -0.54 -25.40 -0.51
CA TYR A 32 -1.76 -25.03 0.20
C TYR A 32 -2.96 -25.37 -0.65
N ILE A 33 -3.98 -25.93 -0.02
CA ILE A 33 -5.25 -26.25 -0.67
C ILE A 33 -6.41 -25.52 -0.04
N ILE A 34 -7.45 -25.33 -0.82
CA ILE A 34 -8.79 -25.08 -0.30
C ILE A 34 -9.59 -26.34 -0.62
N PRO A 35 -9.80 -27.26 0.35
CA PRO A 35 -10.43 -28.56 0.09
C PRO A 35 -11.79 -28.43 -0.61
N GLU A 36 -12.55 -27.39 -0.26
CA GLU A 36 -13.89 -27.12 -0.80
C GLU A 36 -13.90 -26.56 -2.24
N LYS A 37 -12.75 -26.07 -2.75
CA LYS A 37 -12.61 -25.48 -4.08
C LYS A 37 -11.72 -26.29 -5.01
N GLU A 38 -11.19 -27.42 -4.54
CA GLU A 38 -10.13 -28.23 -5.21
C GLU A 38 -8.97 -27.36 -5.75
N LEU A 39 -8.72 -26.21 -5.11
CA LEU A 39 -7.63 -25.31 -5.47
C LEU A 39 -6.40 -25.75 -4.71
N SER A 40 -5.29 -25.91 -5.42
CA SER A 40 -3.97 -26.09 -4.83
C SER A 40 -3.03 -25.03 -5.39
N ASP A 41 -2.26 -24.38 -4.52
CA ASP A 41 -1.25 -23.40 -4.92
C ASP A 41 -0.01 -23.54 -4.04
N ILE A 42 1.15 -23.26 -4.62
CA ILE A 42 2.42 -23.31 -3.90
C ILE A 42 2.67 -21.93 -3.31
N LYS A 43 2.74 -21.87 -1.99
CA LYS A 43 3.10 -20.65 -1.26
C LYS A 43 4.48 -20.82 -0.64
N SER A 44 5.25 -19.75 -0.63
CA SER A 44 6.56 -19.71 0.00
C SER A 44 6.60 -18.69 1.13
N PHE A 45 7.32 -19.04 2.19
CA PHE A 45 7.56 -18.17 3.34
C PHE A 45 9.06 -18.11 3.60
N ASN A 46 9.62 -16.90 3.61
CA ASN A 46 11.05 -16.68 3.80
C ASN A 46 11.34 -16.05 5.16
N THR A 47 12.44 -16.43 5.82
CA THR A 47 12.95 -15.74 7.02
C THR A 47 13.80 -14.53 6.71
N ARG A 48 13.99 -13.68 7.72
CA ARG A 48 15.08 -12.70 7.66
C ARG A 48 16.43 -13.40 7.64
N ASN A 49 17.41 -12.75 7.00
CA ASN A 49 18.78 -13.22 7.02
C ASN A 49 19.35 -13.19 8.44
N LYS A 50 19.91 -14.32 8.90
CA LYS A 50 20.66 -14.43 10.16
C LYS A 50 22.14 -14.64 9.89
N ILE A 51 22.98 -14.03 10.71
CA ILE A 51 24.44 -14.24 10.64
C ILE A 51 24.75 -15.46 11.48
N VAL A 52 25.48 -16.41 10.88
CA VAL A 52 25.90 -17.66 11.53
C VAL A 52 27.41 -17.72 11.52
N THR A 53 27.99 -17.89 12.69
CA THR A 53 29.44 -18.01 12.93
C THR A 53 29.73 -19.36 13.58
N ILE A 54 31.01 -19.75 13.65
CA ILE A 54 31.44 -21.02 14.24
C ILE A 54 30.90 -21.22 15.67
N SER A 55 30.67 -20.14 16.42
CA SER A 55 30.13 -20.18 17.79
C SER A 55 28.61 -20.11 17.88
N THR A 56 27.90 -20.03 16.75
CA THR A 56 26.43 -19.93 16.75
C THR A 56 25.84 -21.31 17.01
N ASP A 57 24.90 -21.39 17.95
CA ASP A 57 24.14 -22.62 18.18
C ASP A 57 23.17 -22.85 17.01
N LEU A 58 23.46 -23.87 16.21
CA LEU A 58 22.63 -24.24 15.06
C LEU A 58 21.28 -24.83 15.48
N HIS A 59 21.20 -25.46 16.67
CA HIS A 59 19.94 -25.97 17.21
C HIS A 59 19.00 -24.83 17.54
N GLU A 60 19.45 -23.88 18.36
CA GLU A 60 18.65 -22.69 18.72
C GLU A 60 18.24 -21.88 17.47
N MET A 61 19.16 -21.72 16.51
CA MET A 61 18.88 -20.99 15.28
C MET A 61 17.79 -21.66 14.42
N TYR A 62 17.80 -22.99 14.34
CA TYR A 62 16.79 -23.76 13.61
C TYR A 62 15.45 -23.81 14.33
N ASP A 63 15.45 -23.90 15.67
CA ASP A 63 14.22 -23.88 16.46
C ASP A 63 13.50 -22.52 16.31
N LEU A 64 14.26 -21.41 16.35
CA LEU A 64 13.72 -20.07 16.06
C LEU A 64 13.22 -19.93 14.60
N PHE A 65 13.81 -20.65 13.66
CA PHE A 65 13.33 -20.69 12.27
C PHE A 65 11.97 -21.42 12.18
N GLU A 66 11.86 -22.56 12.86
CA GLU A 66 10.63 -23.35 12.92
C GLU A 66 9.48 -22.54 13.52
N GLU A 67 9.72 -21.84 14.63
CA GLU A 67 8.75 -20.94 15.26
C GLU A 67 8.30 -19.80 14.31
N GLU A 68 9.25 -19.14 13.62
CA GLU A 68 8.94 -18.06 12.67
C GLU A 68 8.10 -18.57 11.48
N MET A 69 8.40 -19.78 10.99
CA MET A 69 7.64 -20.40 9.89
C MET A 69 6.24 -20.81 10.30
N VAL A 70 6.09 -21.40 11.49
CA VAL A 70 4.78 -21.77 12.04
C VAL A 70 3.92 -20.52 12.22
N SER A 71 4.49 -19.45 12.77
CA SER A 71 3.79 -18.18 12.94
C SER A 71 3.33 -17.58 11.61
N LYS A 72 4.20 -17.54 10.58
CA LYS A 72 3.82 -17.04 9.25
C LYS A 72 2.77 -17.90 8.55
N ALA A 73 2.86 -19.22 8.71
CA ALA A 73 1.87 -20.14 8.16
C ALA A 73 0.50 -19.95 8.85
N ALA A 74 0.47 -19.79 10.17
CA ALA A 74 -0.75 -19.53 10.94
C ALA A 74 -1.39 -18.19 10.55
N GLU A 75 -0.61 -17.09 10.51
CA GLU A 75 -1.11 -15.78 10.07
C GLU A 75 -1.68 -15.82 8.65
N PHE A 76 -1.08 -16.61 7.75
CA PHE A 76 -1.57 -16.77 6.39
C PHE A 76 -2.91 -17.52 6.34
N GLN A 77 -3.08 -18.55 7.16
CA GLN A 77 -4.34 -19.29 7.30
C GLN A 77 -5.47 -18.42 7.88
N GLU A 78 -5.14 -17.48 8.78
CA GLU A 78 -6.11 -16.60 9.43
C GLU A 78 -6.52 -15.39 8.57
N ARG A 79 -5.60 -14.83 7.77
CA ARG A 79 -5.86 -13.62 6.95
C ARG A 79 -6.52 -13.90 5.61
N ASP A 80 -6.21 -15.02 4.95
CA ASP A 80 -6.74 -15.36 3.63
C ASP A 80 -7.78 -16.48 3.71
N SER A 81 -8.98 -16.22 3.17
CA SER A 81 -10.19 -17.02 3.39
C SER A 81 -10.13 -18.47 2.87
N GLY A 82 -9.60 -19.38 3.68
CA GLY A 82 -9.80 -20.83 3.59
C GLY A 82 -8.62 -21.67 3.07
N TRP A 83 -7.41 -21.13 2.98
CA TRP A 83 -6.23 -21.93 2.59
C TRP A 83 -5.73 -22.79 3.76
N SER A 84 -5.60 -24.09 3.54
CA SER A 84 -5.07 -25.07 4.49
C SER A 84 -3.79 -25.68 3.91
N LEU A 85 -2.76 -25.85 4.75
CA LEU A 85 -1.53 -26.51 4.31
C LEU A 85 -1.81 -27.99 4.03
N GLN A 86 -1.57 -28.45 2.81
CA GLN A 86 -1.70 -29.86 2.45
C GLN A 86 -0.39 -30.61 2.64
N GLN A 87 0.70 -30.05 2.13
CA GLN A 87 2.00 -30.71 2.15
C GLN A 87 3.14 -29.68 2.08
N VAL A 88 4.22 -29.93 2.82
CA VAL A 88 5.48 -29.21 2.62
C VAL A 88 6.22 -29.80 1.42
N MET A 89 6.51 -28.97 0.43
CA MET A 89 7.14 -29.40 -0.83
C MET A 89 8.66 -29.54 -0.64
N PHE A 90 9.33 -28.44 -0.33
CA PHE A 90 10.76 -28.42 -0.07
C PHE A 90 11.16 -27.19 0.75
N LEU A 91 12.33 -27.27 1.36
CA LEU A 91 12.99 -26.18 2.09
C LEU A 91 14.22 -25.75 1.30
N GLU A 92 14.29 -24.47 0.97
CA GLU A 92 15.47 -23.86 0.37
C GLU A 92 16.30 -23.17 1.46
N VAL A 93 17.58 -23.49 1.53
CA VAL A 93 18.54 -22.89 2.47
C VAL A 93 19.50 -22.02 1.68
N ASN A 94 19.34 -20.70 1.79
CA ASN A 94 20.19 -19.77 1.09
C ASN A 94 21.38 -19.41 1.96
N ILE A 95 22.58 -19.88 1.58
CA ILE A 95 23.82 -19.67 2.32
C ILE A 95 24.71 -18.70 1.54
N ASN A 96 24.91 -17.51 2.10
CA ASN A 96 25.78 -16.49 1.53
C ASN A 96 27.05 -16.31 2.37
N LYS A 97 28.19 -16.10 1.71
CA LYS A 97 29.43 -15.76 2.40
C LYS A 97 29.28 -14.41 3.09
N TYR A 98 29.51 -14.35 4.40
CA TYR A 98 29.46 -13.09 5.15
C TYR A 98 30.88 -12.62 5.45
N ASN A 99 31.27 -11.48 4.87
CA ASN A 99 32.55 -10.84 5.15
C ASN A 99 32.32 -9.52 5.90
N PRO A 100 32.39 -9.51 7.24
CA PRO A 100 32.18 -8.29 8.04
C PRO A 100 33.28 -7.24 7.83
N LEU A 101 34.39 -7.61 7.15
CA LEU A 101 35.53 -6.75 6.87
C LEU A 101 35.56 -6.22 5.43
N ALA A 102 34.49 -6.44 4.64
CA ALA A 102 34.35 -5.79 3.34
C ALA A 102 34.10 -4.29 3.55
N ALA A 103 35.20 -3.53 3.64
CA ALA A 103 35.18 -2.09 3.90
C ALA A 103 34.54 -1.27 2.76
N SER A 104 34.41 -1.80 1.54
CA SER A 104 33.75 -1.08 0.45
C SER A 104 32.25 -1.38 0.44
N SER A 105 31.42 -0.38 0.77
CA SER A 105 29.96 -0.43 0.52
C SER A 105 29.61 -0.25 -0.96
N TYR A 106 30.61 -0.04 -1.84
CA TYR A 106 30.38 0.26 -3.25
C TYR A 106 29.74 -0.92 -3.99
N ILE A 107 28.50 -0.70 -4.43
CA ILE A 107 27.76 -1.63 -5.28
C ILE A 107 27.81 -1.11 -6.72
N LYS A 108 28.20 -1.97 -7.67
CA LYS A 108 28.23 -1.60 -9.09
C LYS A 108 26.81 -1.45 -9.64
N LEU A 109 26.57 -0.38 -10.41
CA LEU A 109 25.27 -0.18 -11.06
C LEU A 109 24.95 -1.32 -12.05
N PRO A 110 23.68 -1.77 -12.12
CA PRO A 110 23.23 -2.65 -13.18
C PRO A 110 23.47 -2.02 -14.56
N LYS A 111 23.96 -2.82 -15.52
CA LYS A 111 24.32 -2.35 -16.88
C LYS A 111 23.18 -1.61 -17.58
N GLN A 112 21.93 -2.00 -17.33
CA GLN A 112 20.74 -1.36 -17.89
C GLN A 112 20.54 0.09 -17.42
N ILE A 113 21.01 0.43 -16.21
CA ILE A 113 20.96 1.78 -15.64
C ILE A 113 22.23 2.56 -16.00
N GLU A 114 23.39 1.91 -15.95
CA GLU A 114 24.69 2.52 -16.31
C GLU A 114 24.68 3.10 -17.73
N VAL A 115 24.12 2.36 -18.70
CA VAL A 115 24.01 2.79 -20.10
C VAL A 115 23.15 4.06 -20.26
N LYS A 116 22.22 4.33 -19.34
CA LYS A 116 21.38 5.53 -19.38
C LYS A 116 22.17 6.79 -19.06
N LYS A 117 23.37 6.72 -18.47
CA LYS A 117 24.19 7.90 -18.08
C LYS A 117 23.36 8.97 -17.36
N ALA A 118 22.49 8.53 -16.46
CA ALA A 118 21.55 9.36 -15.71
C ALA A 118 21.84 9.34 -14.20
N VAL A 119 22.65 8.38 -13.76
CA VAL A 119 23.02 8.12 -12.37
C VAL A 119 24.54 8.21 -12.26
N LEU A 120 25.02 8.92 -11.26
CA LEU A 120 26.42 8.99 -10.88
C LEU A 120 26.63 8.11 -9.65
N ASN A 121 27.48 7.10 -9.78
CA ASN A 121 27.82 6.19 -8.69
C ASN A 121 29.26 6.47 -8.24
N ILE A 122 29.40 6.98 -7.01
CA ILE A 122 30.69 7.36 -6.44
C ILE A 122 31.31 6.12 -5.80
N GLN A 123 32.57 5.86 -6.15
CA GLN A 123 33.36 4.74 -5.66
C GLN A 123 33.92 5.07 -4.28
N ASN A 124 33.24 4.61 -3.24
CA ASN A 124 33.64 4.77 -1.85
C ASN A 124 34.14 3.44 -1.24
N ASN A 125 35.13 3.56 -0.35
CA ASN A 125 35.69 2.45 0.42
C ASN A 125 35.25 2.50 1.89
N ASP A 126 34.17 3.23 2.17
CA ASP A 126 33.54 3.40 3.49
C ASP A 126 32.05 3.04 3.39
N THR A 127 31.25 3.32 4.41
CA THR A 127 29.78 3.14 4.41
C THR A 127 29.01 4.45 4.16
N ALA A 128 29.70 5.51 3.73
CA ALA A 128 29.18 6.87 3.63
C ALA A 128 28.68 7.24 2.21
N CYS A 129 28.19 6.25 1.44
CA CYS A 129 27.71 6.45 0.07
C CYS A 129 26.59 7.50 -0.04
N PHE A 130 25.75 7.64 0.98
CA PHE A 130 24.75 8.70 1.09
C PHE A 130 25.42 10.09 1.11
N ALA A 131 26.38 10.30 2.01
CA ALA A 131 27.06 11.57 2.19
C ALA A 131 27.88 11.97 0.95
N TRP A 132 28.57 11.01 0.34
CA TRP A 132 29.27 11.21 -0.93
C TRP A 132 28.31 11.61 -2.05
N SER A 133 27.16 10.95 -2.18
CA SER A 133 26.16 11.25 -3.21
C SER A 133 25.57 12.65 -3.05
N ILE A 134 25.29 13.09 -1.82
CA ILE A 134 24.85 14.48 -1.56
C ILE A 134 25.97 15.47 -1.90
N THR A 135 27.20 15.19 -1.48
CA THR A 135 28.35 16.08 -1.74
C THR A 135 28.57 16.30 -3.24
N ALA A 136 28.46 15.24 -4.04
CA ALA A 136 28.58 15.34 -5.50
C ALA A 136 27.40 16.05 -6.17
N ALA A 137 26.25 16.15 -5.51
CA ALA A 137 25.12 16.93 -6.00
C ALA A 137 25.33 18.44 -5.81
N ILE A 138 26.06 18.83 -4.76
CA ILE A 138 26.29 20.23 -4.38
C ILE A 138 27.55 20.79 -5.03
N PHE A 139 28.62 19.99 -5.10
CA PHE A 139 29.93 20.45 -5.55
C PHE A 139 30.33 19.83 -6.90
N PRO A 140 30.86 20.62 -7.84
CA PRO A 140 31.42 20.09 -9.07
C PRO A 140 32.69 19.28 -8.77
N ALA A 141 32.94 18.23 -9.56
CA ALA A 141 34.13 17.40 -9.42
C ALA A 141 35.38 18.16 -9.91
N ASN A 142 36.46 18.11 -9.12
CA ASN A 142 37.77 18.65 -9.52
C ASN A 142 38.62 17.65 -10.33
N GLY A 143 38.00 16.54 -10.79
CA GLY A 143 38.68 15.42 -11.44
C GLY A 143 37.69 14.38 -11.98
N GLU A 144 38.01 13.10 -11.81
CA GLU A 144 37.13 12.01 -12.22
C GLU A 144 35.87 11.96 -11.34
N VAL A 145 34.71 12.17 -11.94
CA VAL A 145 33.40 12.35 -11.26
C VAL A 145 32.97 11.17 -10.39
N THR A 146 33.54 9.97 -10.59
CA THR A 146 33.21 8.79 -9.79
C THR A 146 34.10 8.62 -8.57
N ARG A 147 35.17 9.42 -8.41
CA ARG A 147 36.11 9.27 -7.29
C ARG A 147 35.75 10.18 -6.13
N THR A 148 35.81 9.67 -4.91
CA THR A 148 35.63 10.45 -3.68
C THR A 148 36.65 11.60 -3.57
N SER A 149 37.90 11.39 -4.01
CA SER A 149 38.96 12.41 -3.98
C SER A 149 38.69 13.63 -4.87
N SER A 150 37.72 13.53 -5.80
CA SER A 150 37.33 14.65 -6.67
C SER A 150 36.42 15.65 -5.97
N TYR A 151 35.95 15.33 -4.76
CA TYR A 151 35.02 16.11 -3.98
C TYR A 151 35.62 16.47 -2.62
N PRO A 152 35.22 17.60 -2.01
CA PRO A 152 35.57 17.88 -0.62
C PRO A 152 35.00 16.79 0.29
N HIS A 153 35.63 16.58 1.44
CA HIS A 153 35.18 15.56 2.38
C HIS A 153 33.81 15.93 2.96
N TYR A 154 32.85 14.99 3.00
CA TYR A 154 31.48 15.29 3.42
C TYR A 154 31.37 15.85 4.84
N ASN A 155 32.20 15.37 5.78
CA ASN A 155 32.24 15.87 7.17
C ASN A 155 32.55 17.37 7.32
N THR A 156 33.16 18.02 6.32
CA THR A 156 33.41 19.47 6.40
C THR A 156 32.22 20.31 5.93
N LEU A 157 31.24 19.67 5.30
CA LEU A 157 30.16 20.32 4.56
C LEU A 157 28.77 20.01 5.11
N LEU A 158 28.59 18.79 5.63
CA LEU A 158 27.31 18.25 6.06
C LEU A 158 27.38 17.85 7.53
N SER A 159 26.35 18.19 8.30
CA SER A 159 26.16 17.67 9.66
C SER A 159 25.40 16.34 9.62
N PHE A 160 25.96 15.35 10.31
CA PHE A 160 25.36 14.04 10.55
C PHE A 160 25.17 13.80 12.06
N ASP A 161 24.89 14.86 12.81
CA ASP A 161 24.73 14.77 14.28
C ASP A 161 23.63 13.77 14.65
N GLU A 162 24.04 12.72 15.38
CA GLU A 162 23.21 11.57 15.77
C GLU A 162 22.57 10.83 14.57
N ILE A 163 23.29 10.75 13.46
CA ILE A 163 22.94 9.91 12.31
C ILE A 163 24.10 8.94 12.07
N ASP A 164 23.84 7.65 12.29
CA ASP A 164 24.84 6.62 12.06
C ASP A 164 24.92 6.21 10.59
N PHE A 165 26.13 5.86 10.14
CA PHE A 165 26.34 5.25 8.83
C PHE A 165 26.22 3.72 8.92
N PRO A 166 25.60 3.06 7.92
CA PRO A 166 24.96 3.62 6.72
C PRO A 166 23.59 4.28 7.02
N VAL A 167 23.33 5.44 6.39
CA VAL A 167 22.12 6.23 6.61
C VAL A 167 20.86 5.44 6.20
N LYS A 168 19.94 5.27 7.15
CA LYS A 168 18.64 4.62 6.91
C LYS A 168 17.62 5.61 6.35
N LEU A 169 16.61 5.11 5.63
CA LEU A 169 15.52 5.94 5.11
C LEU A 169 14.78 6.70 6.23
N THR A 170 14.69 6.12 7.42
CA THR A 170 14.05 6.72 8.61
C THR A 170 14.78 7.94 9.15
N ASP A 171 16.09 8.07 8.85
CA ASP A 171 16.95 9.11 9.40
C ASP A 171 17.08 10.30 8.44
N ILE A 172 16.58 10.16 7.20
CA ILE A 172 16.61 11.22 6.17
C ILE A 172 15.86 12.49 6.62
N PRO A 173 14.65 12.43 7.24
CA PRO A 173 13.98 13.65 7.73
C PRO A 173 14.83 14.47 8.70
N ARG A 174 15.67 13.80 9.50
CA ARG A 174 16.58 14.45 10.42
C ARG A 174 17.73 15.11 9.68
N PHE A 175 18.33 14.40 8.72
CA PHE A 175 19.36 14.95 7.84
C PHE A 175 18.89 16.21 7.10
N GLU A 176 17.67 16.19 6.56
CA GLU A 176 17.09 17.32 5.82
C GLU A 176 16.99 18.57 6.69
N LYS A 177 16.53 18.41 7.94
CA LYS A 177 16.42 19.50 8.92
C LYS A 177 17.78 20.08 9.32
N LEU A 178 18.79 19.24 9.50
CA LEU A 178 20.13 19.67 9.91
C LEU A 178 20.87 20.45 8.83
N ASN A 179 20.65 20.08 7.55
CA ASN A 179 21.44 20.61 6.44
C ASN A 179 20.66 21.55 5.51
N ASN A 180 19.35 21.73 5.73
CA ASN A 180 18.47 22.53 4.86
C ASN A 180 18.53 22.07 3.39
N ILE A 181 18.60 20.76 3.19
CA ILE A 181 18.63 20.07 1.89
C ILE A 181 17.42 19.13 1.87
N SER A 182 16.73 19.04 0.74
CA SER A 182 15.65 18.08 0.56
C SER A 182 16.09 16.92 -0.32
N VAL A 183 15.65 15.71 0.01
CA VAL A 183 16.09 14.47 -0.63
C VAL A 183 14.90 13.61 -1.02
N ASN A 184 14.91 13.10 -2.25
CA ASN A 184 14.03 12.00 -2.65
C ASN A 184 14.88 10.76 -2.92
N VAL A 185 14.38 9.58 -2.54
CA VAL A 185 15.06 8.31 -2.78
C VAL A 185 14.19 7.42 -3.64
N PHE A 186 14.74 6.91 -4.74
CA PHE A 186 14.09 5.95 -5.63
C PHE A 186 14.77 4.58 -5.50
N GLY A 187 14.05 3.51 -5.79
CA GLY A 187 14.56 2.13 -5.82
C GLY A 187 14.66 1.56 -7.22
N LEU A 188 15.17 0.33 -7.31
CA LEU A 188 15.12 -0.49 -8.52
C LEU A 188 14.38 -1.80 -8.24
N GLU A 189 13.57 -2.23 -9.19
CA GLU A 189 12.89 -3.52 -9.15
C GLU A 189 13.04 -4.26 -10.48
N SER A 190 13.18 -5.58 -10.43
CA SER A 190 13.24 -6.43 -11.62
C SER A 190 11.83 -6.85 -12.04
N VAL A 191 11.40 -6.42 -13.22
CA VAL A 191 10.07 -6.74 -13.76
C VAL A 191 10.21 -7.57 -15.04
N PHE A 192 9.38 -8.60 -15.18
CA PHE A 192 9.31 -9.41 -16.39
C PHE A 192 8.36 -8.77 -17.41
N LYS A 193 8.88 -8.32 -18.56
CA LYS A 193 8.08 -7.74 -19.67
C LYS A 193 8.53 -8.33 -21.00
N ASP A 194 7.57 -8.70 -21.85
CA ASP A 194 7.79 -9.20 -23.22
C ASP A 194 8.85 -10.33 -23.31
N GLY A 195 8.83 -11.26 -22.35
CA GLY A 195 9.76 -12.40 -22.32
C GLY A 195 11.18 -12.08 -21.82
N LYS A 196 11.42 -10.90 -21.24
CA LYS A 196 12.74 -10.48 -20.74
C LYS A 196 12.63 -9.81 -19.37
N MET A 197 13.67 -10.00 -18.55
CA MET A 197 13.86 -9.29 -17.28
C MET A 197 14.35 -7.85 -17.54
N VAL A 198 13.58 -6.86 -17.09
CA VAL A 198 13.88 -5.44 -17.22
C VAL A 198 13.91 -4.78 -15.85
N MET A 199 14.94 -3.97 -15.60
CA MET A 199 15.05 -3.17 -14.39
C MET A 199 14.22 -1.89 -14.53
N GLU A 200 13.21 -1.75 -13.69
CA GLU A 200 12.41 -0.54 -13.56
C GLU A 200 12.79 0.24 -12.31
N VAL A 201 12.56 1.56 -12.37
CA VAL A 201 12.86 2.48 -11.29
C VAL A 201 11.54 2.64 -10.56
N VAL A 202 11.56 2.31 -9.29
CA VAL A 202 10.39 2.30 -8.41
C VAL A 202 10.54 3.38 -7.36
N GLY A 203 9.43 3.77 -6.74
CA GLY A 203 9.41 4.79 -5.71
C GLY A 203 8.66 6.07 -6.11
N PRO A 204 8.84 7.16 -5.36
CA PRO A 204 9.87 7.35 -4.33
C PRO A 204 9.71 6.41 -3.10
N LEU A 205 10.81 5.77 -2.69
CA LEU A 205 10.93 5.01 -1.43
C LEU A 205 10.97 5.95 -0.22
N TYR A 206 11.52 7.15 -0.42
CA TYR A 206 11.43 8.28 0.49
C TYR A 206 11.11 9.52 -0.33
N PHE A 207 10.06 10.24 0.08
CA PHE A 207 9.66 11.49 -0.53
C PHE A 207 9.69 12.61 0.51
N THR A 208 10.39 13.69 0.19
CA THR A 208 10.53 14.83 1.10
C THR A 208 9.18 15.50 1.35
N SER A 209 8.90 15.86 2.61
CA SER A 209 7.69 16.60 2.97
C SER A 209 7.82 18.10 2.69
N PHE A 210 9.04 18.62 2.63
CA PHE A 210 9.32 20.04 2.44
C PHE A 210 10.49 20.24 1.48
N ARG A 211 10.24 20.92 0.37
CA ARG A 211 11.25 21.14 -0.67
C ARG A 211 12.13 22.34 -0.32
N HIS A 212 13.40 22.08 -0.05
CA HIS A 212 14.43 23.09 0.16
C HIS A 212 15.00 23.60 -1.19
N PRO A 213 15.66 24.77 -1.23
CA PRO A 213 16.28 25.30 -2.46
C PRO A 213 17.27 24.33 -3.10
N THR A 214 18.00 23.59 -2.27
CA THR A 214 18.83 22.47 -2.71
C THR A 214 18.02 21.18 -2.58
N HIS A 215 17.68 20.58 -3.71
CA HIS A 215 16.92 19.34 -3.79
C HIS A 215 17.72 18.26 -4.54
N VAL A 216 17.85 17.09 -3.93
CA VAL A 216 18.67 15.99 -4.46
C VAL A 216 17.83 14.73 -4.64
N ASN A 217 17.94 14.11 -5.82
CA ASN A 217 17.33 12.82 -6.10
C ASN A 217 18.40 11.72 -6.01
N LEU A 218 18.15 10.70 -5.19
CA LEU A 218 19.05 9.57 -4.98
C LEU A 218 18.41 8.27 -5.48
N LEU A 219 19.25 7.33 -5.91
CA LEU A 219 18.87 5.97 -6.26
C LEU A 219 19.47 5.03 -5.22
N LEU A 220 18.61 4.30 -4.51
CA LEU A 220 18.98 3.22 -3.63
C LEU A 220 19.09 1.93 -4.44
N ILE A 221 20.26 1.30 -4.39
CA ILE A 221 20.48 -0.04 -4.92
C ILE A 221 20.84 -0.97 -3.77
N THR A 222 20.38 -2.22 -3.88
CA THR A 222 20.62 -3.25 -2.87
C THR A 222 21.33 -4.42 -3.57
N ASP A 223 22.37 -4.97 -2.94
CA ASP A 223 23.01 -6.19 -3.42
C ASP A 223 22.24 -7.43 -2.95
N ASP A 224 22.62 -8.60 -3.48
CA ASP A 224 22.06 -9.89 -3.07
C ASP A 224 22.34 -10.19 -1.57
N GLY A 225 23.30 -9.47 -0.97
CA GLY A 225 23.63 -9.49 0.45
C GLY A 225 22.76 -8.59 1.33
N GLY A 226 21.80 -7.83 0.77
CA GLY A 226 20.96 -6.89 1.50
C GLY A 226 21.67 -5.60 1.96
N THR A 227 22.87 -5.34 1.44
CA THR A 227 23.62 -4.10 1.66
C THR A 227 23.03 -3.02 0.76
N ASN A 228 22.74 -1.86 1.35
CA ASN A 228 22.18 -0.72 0.64
C ASN A 228 23.29 0.25 0.22
N HIS A 229 23.20 0.77 -1.00
CA HIS A 229 24.12 1.77 -1.54
C HIS A 229 23.34 2.88 -2.24
N TYR A 230 23.69 4.13 -1.92
CA TYR A 230 23.08 5.30 -2.54
C TYR A 230 23.92 5.78 -3.73
N CYS A 231 23.24 6.09 -4.83
CA CYS A 231 23.81 6.74 -6.00
C CYS A 231 23.10 8.07 -6.26
N LEU A 232 23.78 9.04 -6.85
CA LEU A 232 23.18 10.32 -7.23
C LEU A 232 22.44 10.22 -8.57
N ILE A 233 21.19 10.68 -8.63
CA ILE A 233 20.43 10.81 -9.88
C ILE A 233 20.65 12.21 -10.46
N ASN A 234 21.52 12.32 -11.47
CA ASN A 234 21.79 13.58 -12.17
C ASN A 234 20.67 13.97 -13.15
N ASN A 235 19.93 12.99 -13.68
CA ASN A 235 18.88 13.27 -14.65
C ASN A 235 17.74 12.25 -14.56
N LEU A 236 16.74 12.57 -13.72
CA LEU A 236 15.58 11.70 -13.51
C LEU A 236 14.82 11.42 -14.82
N SER A 237 14.59 12.44 -15.65
CA SER A 237 13.91 12.27 -16.94
C SER A 237 14.58 11.24 -17.84
N ARG A 238 15.91 11.31 -17.98
CA ARG A 238 16.67 10.33 -18.76
C ARG A 238 16.61 8.93 -18.14
N LEU A 239 16.54 8.84 -16.81
CA LEU A 239 16.44 7.58 -16.08
C LEU A 239 15.09 6.86 -16.33
N VAL A 240 13.96 7.58 -16.28
CA VAL A 240 12.61 6.99 -16.31
C VAL A 240 11.84 7.14 -17.64
N SER A 241 12.26 8.02 -18.55
CA SER A 241 11.56 8.30 -19.82
C SER A 241 11.16 7.05 -20.62
N ARG A 242 12.05 6.05 -20.71
CA ARG A 242 11.78 4.78 -21.41
C ARG A 242 10.70 3.90 -20.75
N GLN A 243 10.43 4.07 -19.45
CA GLN A 243 9.36 3.34 -18.75
C GLN A 243 7.98 3.92 -19.05
N LYS A 244 7.92 5.23 -19.38
CA LYS A 244 6.65 5.94 -19.61
C LYS A 244 6.36 6.20 -21.09
N SER A 245 7.39 6.32 -21.94
CA SER A 245 7.23 6.70 -23.33
C SER A 245 8.22 5.99 -24.26
N LYS A 246 7.75 5.66 -25.47
CA LYS A 246 8.58 5.14 -26.58
C LYS A 246 9.22 6.27 -27.41
N HIS A 247 8.87 7.53 -27.14
CA HIS A 247 9.38 8.68 -27.88
C HIS A 247 10.76 9.12 -27.38
N LYS A 248 11.61 9.60 -28.30
CA LYS A 248 13.01 9.99 -28.01
C LYS A 248 13.18 11.44 -27.52
N CYS A 249 12.08 12.15 -27.25
CA CYS A 249 12.11 13.56 -26.84
C CYS A 249 12.39 13.72 -25.34
N LYS A 250 13.00 14.84 -24.95
CA LYS A 250 13.19 15.21 -23.54
C LYS A 250 11.83 15.35 -22.87
N ALA A 251 11.58 14.56 -21.83
CA ALA A 251 10.37 14.63 -21.04
C ALA A 251 10.58 15.50 -19.79
N ASN A 252 9.61 16.32 -19.42
CA ASN A 252 9.61 16.97 -18.10
C ASN A 252 8.76 16.11 -17.18
N ILE A 253 9.30 15.64 -16.06
CA ILE A 253 8.67 14.63 -15.19
C ILE A 253 8.71 15.13 -13.74
N CYS A 254 7.58 15.12 -13.01
CA CYS A 254 7.59 15.41 -11.55
C CYS A 254 8.37 14.32 -10.83
N ASP A 255 9.30 14.72 -9.97
CA ASP A 255 10.04 13.79 -9.09
C ASP A 255 9.18 13.24 -7.94
N GLY A 256 8.00 13.81 -7.66
CA GLY A 256 7.02 13.24 -6.73
C GLY A 256 6.08 12.23 -7.37
N CYS A 257 5.22 12.67 -8.29
CA CYS A 257 4.16 11.83 -8.87
C CYS A 257 4.58 11.09 -10.16
N LEU A 258 5.78 11.32 -10.68
CA LEU A 258 6.30 10.75 -11.93
C LEU A 258 5.40 10.99 -13.17
N GLN A 259 4.53 12.01 -13.12
CA GLN A 259 3.70 12.44 -14.26
C GLN A 259 4.50 13.27 -15.27
N PHE A 260 4.08 13.20 -16.53
CA PHE A 260 4.70 13.91 -17.65
C PHE A 260 4.08 15.31 -17.82
N PHE A 261 4.94 16.28 -18.08
CA PHE A 261 4.56 17.66 -18.41
C PHE A 261 5.19 18.09 -19.75
N PRO A 262 4.42 18.78 -20.60
CA PRO A 262 4.92 19.19 -21.92
C PRO A 262 5.97 20.30 -21.85
N THR A 263 5.97 21.14 -20.81
CA THR A 263 6.95 22.23 -20.61
C THR A 263 7.51 22.23 -19.19
N CYS A 264 8.72 22.79 -19.02
CA CYS A 264 9.32 22.96 -17.69
C CYS A 264 8.48 23.88 -16.80
N GLU A 265 7.84 24.90 -17.37
CA GLU A 265 6.98 25.84 -16.63
C GLU A 265 5.78 25.13 -15.98
N LYS A 266 5.09 24.26 -16.72
CA LYS A 266 3.97 23.47 -16.17
C LYS A 266 4.44 22.48 -15.11
N LEU A 267 5.63 21.92 -15.28
CA LEU A 267 6.24 21.08 -14.25
C LEU A 267 6.51 21.87 -12.96
N ASN A 268 7.06 23.08 -13.07
CA ASN A 268 7.34 23.92 -11.90
C ASN A 268 6.04 24.31 -11.18
N VAL A 269 5.03 24.77 -11.93
CA VAL A 269 3.70 25.09 -11.36
C VAL A 269 3.12 23.88 -10.64
N HIS A 270 3.21 22.70 -11.26
CA HIS A 270 2.75 21.47 -10.63
C HIS A 270 3.56 21.15 -9.36
N GLN A 271 4.89 21.22 -9.38
CA GLN A 271 5.72 20.94 -8.21
C GLN A 271 5.52 21.93 -7.06
N GLU A 272 5.18 23.17 -7.35
CA GLU A 272 4.94 24.22 -6.34
C GLU A 272 3.52 24.17 -5.77
N ASN A 273 2.50 23.88 -6.59
CA ASN A 273 1.10 24.08 -6.21
C ASN A 273 0.25 22.79 -6.15
N ASP A 274 0.66 21.71 -6.81
CA ASP A 274 -0.17 20.51 -7.01
C ASP A 274 0.47 19.20 -6.48
N CYS A 275 1.74 18.96 -6.82
CA CYS A 275 2.51 17.75 -6.47
C CYS A 275 2.66 17.77 -4.94
N ASN A 276 2.15 16.75 -4.24
CA ASN A 276 2.05 16.64 -2.77
C ASN A 276 0.97 17.50 -2.07
N HIS A 277 0.23 18.33 -2.80
CA HIS A 277 -0.91 19.11 -2.28
C HIS A 277 -2.24 18.48 -2.71
N LEU A 278 -2.49 17.24 -2.29
CA LEU A 278 -3.88 16.78 -2.16
C LEU A 278 -4.50 17.43 -0.92
N CYS A 279 -4.69 18.75 -0.99
CA CYS A 279 -5.66 19.41 -0.13
C CYS A 279 -7.00 19.31 -0.83
N THR A 280 -7.83 18.36 -0.39
CA THR A 280 -9.27 18.59 -0.45
C THR A 280 -9.54 19.77 0.48
N VAL A 281 -9.41 21.00 -0.02
CA VAL A 281 -9.94 22.16 0.69
C VAL A 281 -11.45 22.03 0.59
N LEU A 282 -12.03 21.35 1.57
CA LEU A 282 -13.46 21.39 1.78
C LEU A 282 -13.78 22.84 2.13
N PRO A 283 -14.67 23.52 1.40
CA PRO A 283 -15.09 24.85 1.78
C PRO A 283 -15.74 24.75 3.16
N THR A 284 -15.02 25.17 4.19
CA THR A 284 -15.56 25.28 5.54
C THR A 284 -16.42 26.53 5.60
N THR A 285 -17.70 26.32 5.35
CA THR A 285 -18.80 26.88 6.14
C THR A 285 -19.88 25.80 6.22
N ASN A 286 -19.88 25.02 7.30
CA ASN A 286 -20.95 24.10 7.69
C ASN A 286 -21.36 23.01 6.67
N LEU A 287 -20.42 22.36 5.98
CA LEU A 287 -20.74 21.15 5.21
C LEU A 287 -20.39 19.90 6.02
N VAL A 288 -21.39 19.09 6.36
CA VAL A 288 -21.15 17.76 6.96
C VAL A 288 -21.14 16.74 5.83
N ILE A 289 -20.01 16.04 5.68
CA ILE A 289 -19.84 15.02 4.66
C ILE A 289 -20.22 13.67 5.25
N ASN A 290 -21.41 13.20 4.89
CA ASN A 290 -21.92 11.90 5.34
C ASN A 290 -21.28 10.74 4.56
N LYS A 291 -20.83 10.97 3.32
CA LYS A 291 -20.14 9.96 2.52
C LYS A 291 -19.23 10.59 1.46
N TYR A 292 -18.06 9.98 1.28
CA TYR A 292 -17.22 10.11 0.08
C TYR A 292 -16.98 8.73 -0.56
N ASP A 293 -17.16 8.64 -1.88
CA ASP A 293 -16.65 7.55 -2.73
C ASP A 293 -15.92 8.17 -3.91
N THR A 294 -15.20 7.35 -4.68
CA THR A 294 -14.26 7.71 -5.75
C THR A 294 -14.64 8.95 -6.58
N ASP A 295 -15.92 9.11 -6.92
CA ASP A 295 -16.47 10.18 -7.74
C ASP A 295 -17.84 10.72 -7.23
N SER A 296 -18.25 10.38 -6.00
CA SER A 296 -19.56 10.80 -5.45
C SER A 296 -19.48 11.25 -3.99
N LEU A 297 -20.27 12.27 -3.67
CA LEU A 297 -20.38 12.87 -2.35
C LEU A 297 -21.84 12.83 -1.89
N ILE A 298 -22.08 12.52 -0.62
CA ILE A 298 -23.37 12.78 0.06
C ILE A 298 -23.09 13.83 1.12
N LEU A 299 -23.70 14.99 0.93
CA LEU A 299 -23.49 16.19 1.73
C LEU A 299 -24.77 16.52 2.48
N GLU A 300 -24.63 16.90 3.74
CA GLU A 300 -25.64 17.65 4.47
C GLU A 300 -25.30 19.14 4.33
N ILE A 301 -26.25 19.88 3.74
CA ILE A 301 -26.07 21.28 3.31
C ILE A 301 -27.02 22.15 4.12
N PHE A 302 -26.47 23.15 4.81
CA PHE A 302 -27.24 24.16 5.55
C PHE A 302 -27.31 25.46 4.75
N THR A 303 -28.39 25.66 4.02
CA THR A 303 -28.65 26.84 3.17
C THR A 303 -30.15 27.10 3.08
N ASP A 304 -30.54 28.33 2.73
CA ASP A 304 -31.95 28.69 2.54
C ASP A 304 -32.57 27.93 1.37
N ASN A 305 -31.83 27.74 0.27
CA ASN A 305 -32.27 26.95 -0.88
C ASN A 305 -31.10 26.46 -1.75
N ALA A 306 -30.72 25.20 -1.57
CA ALA A 306 -29.60 24.58 -2.31
C ALA A 306 -29.78 24.61 -3.83
N TYR A 307 -31.02 24.60 -4.34
CA TYR A 307 -31.28 24.61 -5.77
C TYR A 307 -31.11 26.00 -6.38
N ASN A 308 -31.29 27.07 -5.60
CA ASN A 308 -30.93 28.41 -6.04
C ASN A 308 -29.41 28.56 -6.10
N ASP A 309 -28.69 28.04 -5.11
CA ASP A 309 -27.22 28.04 -5.09
C ASP A 309 -26.65 27.30 -6.32
N ILE A 310 -27.25 26.18 -6.72
CA ILE A 310 -26.91 25.45 -7.95
C ILE A 310 -27.14 26.31 -9.20
N LYS A 311 -28.22 27.10 -9.27
CA LYS A 311 -28.49 27.97 -10.43
C LYS A 311 -27.49 29.11 -10.54
N GLU A 312 -27.11 29.71 -9.41
CA GLU A 312 -26.10 30.77 -9.38
C GLU A 312 -24.75 30.25 -9.88
N ASN A 313 -24.46 28.96 -9.65
CA ASN A 313 -23.21 28.31 -10.02
C ASN A 313 -23.37 27.29 -11.17
N ILE A 314 -24.36 27.49 -12.06
CA ILE A 314 -24.77 26.50 -13.08
C ILE A 314 -23.63 26.04 -14.01
N GLU A 315 -22.60 26.87 -14.18
CA GLU A 315 -21.44 26.54 -15.00
C GLU A 315 -20.62 25.35 -14.45
N HIS A 316 -20.68 25.10 -13.14
CA HIS A 316 -19.99 23.99 -12.47
C HIS A 316 -20.82 22.70 -12.42
N PHE A 317 -22.12 22.77 -12.71
CA PHE A 317 -23.03 21.63 -12.60
C PHE A 317 -23.43 21.04 -13.96
N ASP A 318 -23.59 19.72 -14.01
CA ASP A 318 -24.27 18.99 -15.07
C ASP A 318 -25.73 18.77 -14.64
N THR A 319 -26.66 19.45 -15.33
CA THR A 319 -28.10 19.38 -15.07
C THR A 319 -28.86 18.58 -16.14
N SER A 320 -28.15 17.76 -16.91
CA SER A 320 -28.72 16.97 -18.01
C SER A 320 -29.79 15.94 -17.58
N ASN A 321 -29.79 15.53 -16.31
CA ASN A 321 -30.77 14.61 -15.73
C ASN A 321 -32.02 15.29 -15.15
N TYR A 322 -32.11 16.62 -15.18
CA TYR A 322 -33.33 17.33 -14.79
C TYR A 322 -34.42 17.23 -15.86
N SER A 323 -35.68 17.26 -15.42
CA SER A 323 -36.82 17.48 -16.31
C SER A 323 -36.86 18.95 -16.77
N ILE A 324 -37.38 19.22 -17.97
CA ILE A 324 -37.56 20.60 -18.46
C ILE A 324 -38.50 21.37 -17.52
N ASP A 325 -39.53 20.70 -17.00
CA ASP A 325 -40.56 21.29 -16.15
C ASP A 325 -40.34 20.95 -14.66
N ASN A 326 -39.09 20.89 -14.22
CA ASN A 326 -38.80 20.57 -12.81
C ASN A 326 -39.25 21.71 -11.88
N ILE A 327 -39.69 21.35 -10.67
CA ILE A 327 -40.24 22.29 -9.67
C ILE A 327 -39.24 23.39 -9.25
N HIS A 328 -37.95 23.14 -9.45
CA HIS A 328 -36.88 24.08 -9.11
C HIS A 328 -36.55 25.04 -10.24
N ASN A 329 -37.14 24.91 -11.44
CA ASN A 329 -36.79 25.71 -12.62
C ASN A 329 -35.29 25.67 -12.98
N ILE A 330 -34.62 24.53 -12.74
CA ILE A 330 -33.22 24.34 -13.14
C ILE A 330 -33.17 24.08 -14.66
N PRO A 331 -32.35 24.82 -15.42
CA PRO A 331 -32.26 24.63 -16.87
C PRO A 331 -31.60 23.28 -17.18
N LYS A 332 -32.15 22.54 -18.15
CA LYS A 332 -31.59 21.27 -18.59
C LYS A 332 -30.45 21.50 -19.60
N THR A 333 -29.24 21.05 -19.28
CA THR A 333 -28.08 21.13 -20.18
C THR A 333 -27.82 19.82 -20.94
N ILE A 334 -26.88 19.84 -21.88
CA ILE A 334 -26.22 18.63 -22.36
C ILE A 334 -25.25 18.10 -21.28
N SER A 335 -25.00 16.79 -21.26
CA SER A 335 -24.07 16.20 -20.30
C SER A 335 -22.63 16.56 -20.66
N VAL A 336 -21.86 17.04 -19.68
CA VAL A 336 -20.49 17.55 -19.84
C VAL A 336 -19.57 16.89 -18.83
N VAL A 337 -18.45 16.34 -19.31
CA VAL A 337 -17.45 15.67 -18.46
C VAL A 337 -16.76 16.67 -17.54
N GLY A 338 -16.56 16.30 -16.28
CA GLY A 338 -15.84 17.09 -15.28
C GLY A 338 -16.72 18.06 -14.48
N LYS A 339 -18.03 18.13 -14.75
CA LYS A 339 -18.98 18.90 -13.95
C LYS A 339 -19.63 18.06 -12.86
N MET A 340 -20.03 18.69 -11.76
CA MET A 340 -20.73 18.04 -10.65
C MET A 340 -22.18 17.78 -11.02
N LYS A 341 -22.68 16.58 -10.73
CA LYS A 341 -24.06 16.19 -11.03
C LYS A 341 -24.83 15.97 -9.75
N ASP A 342 -26.01 16.58 -9.65
CA ASP A 342 -26.98 16.18 -8.64
C ASP A 342 -27.61 14.84 -9.05
N GLU A 343 -27.22 13.75 -8.39
CA GLU A 343 -27.68 12.39 -8.73
C GLU A 343 -29.20 12.20 -8.61
N TYR A 344 -29.89 12.97 -7.75
CA TYR A 344 -31.31 12.80 -7.45
C TYR A 344 -32.22 13.80 -8.19
N SER A 345 -31.67 14.54 -9.17
CA SER A 345 -32.41 15.41 -10.09
C SER A 345 -33.38 16.37 -9.39
N GLY A 346 -32.98 16.97 -8.27
CA GLY A 346 -33.83 17.90 -7.53
C GLY A 346 -34.68 17.28 -6.44
N THR A 347 -34.51 15.98 -6.16
CA THR A 347 -35.20 15.31 -5.05
C THR A 347 -34.32 15.30 -3.81
N PRO A 348 -34.72 15.98 -2.71
CA PRO A 348 -33.95 15.95 -1.47
C PRO A 348 -33.81 14.53 -0.90
N ILE A 349 -32.68 14.27 -0.25
CA ILE A 349 -32.47 13.03 0.49
C ILE A 349 -33.23 13.12 1.82
N GLU A 350 -34.15 12.19 2.06
CA GLU A 350 -34.92 12.11 3.31
C GLU A 350 -34.11 11.46 4.44
N SER A 351 -33.34 10.42 4.12
CA SER A 351 -32.55 9.68 5.09
C SER A 351 -31.42 8.92 4.43
N PHE A 352 -30.29 8.81 5.14
CA PHE A 352 -29.10 8.07 4.74
C PHE A 352 -28.69 7.10 5.84
N TYR A 353 -28.43 5.84 5.48
CA TYR A 353 -27.95 4.81 6.41
C TYR A 353 -26.68 4.16 5.84
N GLY A 354 -25.53 4.47 6.45
CA GLY A 354 -24.24 3.91 6.07
C GLY A 354 -23.84 2.78 7.02
N THR A 355 -23.71 1.56 6.50
CA THR A 355 -23.23 0.42 7.31
C THR A 355 -21.74 0.19 7.15
N GLY A 356 -21.14 0.69 6.07
CA GLY A 356 -19.69 0.70 5.90
C GLY A 356 -19.25 1.15 4.51
N ALA A 357 -17.95 1.03 4.23
CA ALA A 357 -17.41 1.40 2.93
C ALA A 357 -18.09 0.65 1.77
N LYS A 358 -18.72 1.40 0.85
CA LYS A 358 -19.50 0.88 -0.30
C LYS A 358 -20.75 0.06 0.08
N ALA A 359 -21.24 0.20 1.31
CA ALA A 359 -22.47 -0.41 1.80
C ALA A 359 -23.35 0.64 2.50
N TYR A 360 -24.42 1.05 1.83
CA TYR A 360 -25.29 2.13 2.30
C TYR A 360 -26.66 2.08 1.64
N CYS A 361 -27.63 2.77 2.26
CA CYS A 361 -28.97 2.96 1.74
C CYS A 361 -29.34 4.44 1.77
N VAL A 362 -29.94 4.93 0.68
CA VAL A 362 -30.42 6.32 0.55
C VAL A 362 -31.90 6.30 0.20
N LYS A 363 -32.69 7.10 0.92
CA LYS A 363 -34.11 7.33 0.62
C LYS A 363 -34.28 8.74 0.07
N ALA A 364 -34.69 8.85 -1.19
CA ALA A 364 -34.91 10.12 -1.90
C ALA A 364 -35.91 9.90 -3.05
N GLY A 365 -37.22 10.04 -2.79
CA GLY A 365 -38.30 9.69 -3.74
C GLY A 365 -38.41 8.18 -4.09
N GLY A 366 -37.37 7.41 -3.80
CA GLY A 366 -37.26 5.96 -3.87
C GLY A 366 -36.12 5.47 -2.97
N VAL A 367 -35.80 4.18 -3.02
CA VAL A 367 -34.77 3.58 -2.16
C VAL A 367 -33.60 3.07 -3.01
N THR A 368 -32.44 3.71 -2.86
CA THR A 368 -31.18 3.28 -3.46
C THR A 368 -30.39 2.45 -2.48
N LYS A 369 -30.14 1.19 -2.81
CA LYS A 369 -29.42 0.23 -1.96
C LYS A 369 -28.06 -0.12 -2.56
N LYS A 370 -27.02 -0.15 -1.73
CA LYS A 370 -25.68 -0.64 -2.07
C LYS A 370 -25.18 -1.58 -0.99
N ALA A 371 -24.58 -2.69 -1.40
CA ALA A 371 -23.95 -3.65 -0.51
C ALA A 371 -22.66 -4.17 -1.16
N LYS A 372 -21.56 -4.17 -0.41
CA LYS A 372 -20.22 -4.41 -0.94
C LYS A 372 -20.08 -5.86 -1.40
N GLY A 373 -19.91 -6.04 -2.72
CA GLY A 373 -19.65 -7.35 -3.31
C GLY A 373 -20.83 -8.32 -3.22
N ILE A 374 -22.06 -7.80 -3.17
CA ILE A 374 -23.32 -8.54 -3.31
C ILE A 374 -23.91 -8.27 -4.71
N SER A 375 -24.51 -9.28 -5.33
CA SER A 375 -25.07 -9.16 -6.67
C SER A 375 -26.27 -8.21 -6.72
N LYS A 376 -26.43 -7.48 -7.84
CA LYS A 376 -27.51 -6.50 -8.02
C LYS A 376 -28.91 -7.10 -7.81
N ASN A 377 -29.12 -8.34 -8.24
CA ASN A 377 -30.40 -9.03 -8.08
C ASN A 377 -30.73 -9.29 -6.60
N VAL A 378 -29.74 -9.72 -5.82
CA VAL A 378 -29.91 -9.94 -4.38
C VAL A 378 -30.14 -8.63 -3.64
N ILE A 379 -29.41 -7.57 -3.99
CA ILE A 379 -29.65 -6.23 -3.43
C ILE A 379 -31.08 -5.76 -3.73
N LYS A 380 -31.56 -5.97 -4.96
CA LYS A 380 -32.91 -5.54 -5.37
C LYS A 380 -34.00 -6.28 -4.60
N ASN A 381 -33.90 -7.60 -4.48
CA ASN A 381 -35.01 -8.46 -4.07
C ASN A 381 -34.92 -8.97 -2.62
N GLN A 382 -33.75 -8.94 -1.97
CA GLN A 382 -33.53 -9.55 -0.66
C GLN A 382 -32.96 -8.59 0.39
N LEU A 383 -32.60 -7.36 0.01
CA LEU A 383 -32.22 -6.31 0.96
C LEU A 383 -33.31 -5.25 1.02
N HIS A 384 -33.69 -4.85 2.22
CA HIS A 384 -34.72 -3.84 2.47
C HIS A 384 -34.15 -2.69 3.31
N LEU A 385 -34.84 -1.54 3.32
CA LEU A 385 -34.42 -0.38 4.10
C LEU A 385 -34.25 -0.75 5.60
N SER A 386 -35.15 -1.57 6.13
CA SER A 386 -35.11 -2.09 7.50
C SER A 386 -33.82 -2.83 7.83
N ASP A 387 -33.22 -3.56 6.88
CA ASP A 387 -31.96 -4.28 7.08
C ASP A 387 -30.80 -3.30 7.36
N TYR A 388 -30.79 -2.14 6.70
CA TYR A 388 -29.78 -1.11 6.91
C TYR A 388 -29.99 -0.38 8.23
N ILE A 389 -31.24 -0.04 8.55
CA ILE A 389 -31.61 0.58 9.83
C ILE A 389 -31.19 -0.32 10.99
N GLN A 390 -31.54 -1.61 10.92
CA GLN A 390 -31.18 -2.58 11.95
C GLN A 390 -29.68 -2.60 12.22
N ILE A 391 -28.85 -2.63 11.16
CA ILE A 391 -27.39 -2.71 11.31
C ILE A 391 -26.81 -1.41 11.87
N VAL A 392 -27.36 -0.25 11.50
CA VAL A 392 -26.89 1.04 12.02
C VAL A 392 -27.30 1.24 13.47
N GLU A 393 -28.53 0.90 13.84
CA GLU A 393 -29.08 1.17 15.18
C GLU A 393 -28.73 0.09 16.20
N ASN A 394 -28.75 -1.19 15.79
CA ASN A 394 -28.60 -2.33 16.68
C ASN A 394 -27.32 -3.13 16.44
N GLY A 395 -26.54 -2.78 15.42
CA GLY A 395 -25.32 -3.50 15.06
C GLY A 395 -25.56 -4.88 14.44
N GLY A 396 -24.48 -5.66 14.30
CA GLY A 396 -24.51 -7.07 13.89
C GLY A 396 -24.13 -7.31 12.43
N TYR A 397 -24.60 -8.46 11.90
CA TYR A 397 -24.28 -8.93 10.55
C TYR A 397 -25.53 -9.46 9.84
N ILE A 398 -25.68 -9.13 8.55
CA ILE A 398 -26.71 -9.71 7.70
C ILE A 398 -26.04 -10.48 6.57
N PHE A 399 -26.38 -11.77 6.45
CA PHE A 399 -25.89 -12.65 5.42
C PHE A 399 -26.92 -12.81 4.29
N ARG A 400 -26.44 -12.92 3.04
CA ARG A 400 -27.27 -13.26 1.88
C ARG A 400 -26.59 -14.28 0.99
N LYS A 401 -27.39 -15.23 0.49
CA LYS A 401 -26.97 -16.23 -0.47
C LYS A 401 -27.07 -15.65 -1.89
N MET A 402 -26.02 -15.83 -2.68
CA MET A 402 -26.01 -15.41 -4.08
C MET A 402 -25.24 -16.39 -4.95
N TYR A 403 -25.71 -16.57 -6.19
CA TYR A 403 -24.95 -17.28 -7.21
C TYR A 403 -23.94 -16.34 -7.87
N VAL A 404 -22.70 -16.80 -8.00
CA VAL A 404 -21.59 -16.06 -8.61
C VAL A 404 -21.01 -16.89 -9.74
N PHE A 405 -20.85 -16.27 -10.91
CA PHE A 405 -20.04 -16.85 -11.98
C PHE A 405 -18.58 -16.72 -11.61
N THR A 406 -17.89 -17.84 -11.57
CA THR A 406 -16.47 -17.90 -11.30
C THR A 406 -15.77 -18.67 -12.42
N SER A 407 -14.52 -18.34 -12.68
CA SER A 407 -13.68 -19.04 -13.65
C SER A 407 -12.46 -19.58 -12.94
N ASN A 408 -12.20 -20.87 -13.12
CA ASN A 408 -10.99 -21.53 -12.66
C ASN A 408 -10.36 -22.28 -13.84
N LEU A 409 -9.08 -22.07 -14.13
CA LEU A 409 -8.36 -22.67 -15.27
C LEU A 409 -9.17 -22.62 -16.58
N HIS A 410 -9.78 -21.48 -16.89
CA HIS A 410 -10.65 -21.26 -18.04
C HIS A 410 -11.95 -22.10 -18.08
N THR A 411 -12.29 -22.83 -17.02
CA THR A 411 -13.59 -23.48 -16.84
C THR A 411 -14.51 -22.55 -16.06
N ILE A 412 -15.69 -22.26 -16.60
CA ILE A 412 -16.68 -21.36 -16.00
C ILE A 412 -17.74 -22.20 -15.30
N TYR A 413 -18.01 -21.90 -14.04
CA TYR A 413 -19.11 -22.52 -13.29
C TYR A 413 -19.82 -21.49 -12.41
N THR A 414 -21.00 -21.87 -11.94
CA THR A 414 -21.83 -21.05 -11.05
C THR A 414 -21.74 -21.61 -9.64
N GLU A 415 -21.32 -20.78 -8.69
CA GLU A 415 -21.11 -21.15 -7.29
C GLU A 415 -22.13 -20.43 -6.40
N LEU A 416 -22.76 -21.14 -5.45
CA LEU A 416 -23.62 -20.53 -4.44
C LEU A 416 -22.76 -20.07 -3.26
N LYS A 417 -22.67 -18.75 -3.02
CA LYS A 417 -21.95 -18.17 -1.88
C LYS A 417 -22.92 -17.60 -0.86
N ASN A 418 -22.71 -17.92 0.42
CA ASN A 418 -23.31 -17.17 1.52
C ASN A 418 -22.32 -16.10 1.98
N LYS A 419 -22.70 -14.82 1.89
CA LYS A 419 -21.78 -13.71 2.14
C LYS A 419 -22.40 -12.67 3.07
N VAL A 420 -21.57 -12.06 3.91
CA VAL A 420 -21.93 -10.86 4.68
C VAL A 420 -22.33 -9.76 3.69
N ALA A 421 -23.61 -9.41 3.70
CA ALA A 421 -24.19 -8.36 2.88
C ALA A 421 -24.09 -7.00 3.55
N LEU A 422 -24.38 -6.93 4.84
CA LEU A 422 -24.28 -5.74 5.69
C LEU A 422 -23.62 -6.11 7.02
N SER A 423 -22.87 -5.19 7.59
CA SER A 423 -22.21 -5.33 8.88
C SER A 423 -22.03 -3.96 9.50
N SER A 424 -22.10 -3.86 10.82
CA SER A 424 -21.73 -2.64 11.56
C SER A 424 -20.24 -2.54 11.84
N ALA A 425 -19.47 -3.60 11.60
CA ALA A 425 -18.03 -3.63 11.82
C ALA A 425 -17.30 -3.01 10.61
N ASP A 426 -16.76 -1.80 10.78
CA ASP A 426 -15.83 -1.22 9.80
C ASP A 426 -14.42 -1.77 10.04
N ASN A 427 -13.97 -2.67 9.18
CA ASN A 427 -12.62 -3.24 9.29
C ASN A 427 -11.51 -2.29 8.82
N LYS A 428 -11.85 -1.11 8.30
CA LYS A 428 -10.87 -0.13 7.78
C LYS A 428 -10.65 1.06 8.71
N ARG A 429 -11.58 1.35 9.60
CA ARG A 429 -11.52 2.48 10.53
C ARG A 429 -12.04 2.06 11.90
N PHE A 430 -11.44 2.60 12.95
CA PHE A 430 -11.91 2.41 14.32
C PHE A 430 -13.12 3.32 14.58
N LEU A 431 -14.29 2.74 14.84
CA LEU A 431 -15.46 3.49 15.29
C LEU A 431 -15.29 3.87 16.76
N ILE A 432 -15.42 5.15 17.09
CA ILE A 432 -15.35 5.59 18.50
C ILE A 432 -16.62 5.08 19.22
N PRO A 433 -16.50 4.29 20.31
CA PRO A 433 -17.65 3.78 21.02
C PRO A 433 -18.61 4.90 21.45
N GLY A 434 -19.91 4.75 21.12
CA GLY A 434 -20.95 5.73 21.44
C GLY A 434 -20.95 6.99 20.57
N SER A 435 -20.21 7.00 19.46
CA SER A 435 -20.12 8.13 18.53
C SER A 435 -20.17 7.66 17.07
N GLU A 436 -20.60 8.53 16.16
CA GLU A 436 -20.59 8.32 14.71
C GLU A 436 -19.23 8.62 14.04
N ASN A 437 -18.29 9.18 14.79
CA ASN A 437 -16.94 9.50 14.31
C ASN A 437 -16.03 8.26 14.26
N THR A 438 -15.17 8.21 13.24
CA THR A 438 -14.21 7.12 13.03
C THR A 438 -12.77 7.60 12.92
N LEU A 439 -11.84 6.88 13.54
CA LEU A 439 -10.40 7.12 13.48
C LEU A 439 -9.71 6.14 12.53
N ALA A 440 -8.61 6.54 11.93
CA ALA A 440 -7.75 5.59 11.22
C ALA A 440 -7.06 4.66 12.24
N TRP A 441 -6.92 3.37 11.90
CA TRP A 441 -6.15 2.44 12.73
C TRP A 441 -4.71 2.97 12.93
N GLY A 442 -4.25 2.98 14.20
CA GLY A 442 -2.96 3.57 14.59
C GLY A 442 -3.02 5.05 15.01
N HIS A 443 -4.19 5.68 15.00
CA HIS A 443 -4.37 7.05 15.52
C HIS A 443 -4.15 7.10 17.04
N PHE A 444 -3.42 8.11 17.54
CA PHE A 444 -3.05 8.25 18.96
C PHE A 444 -4.25 8.30 19.94
N GLY A 445 -5.42 8.71 19.44
CA GLY A 445 -6.68 8.73 20.20
C GLY A 445 -7.35 7.36 20.36
N ILE A 446 -6.83 6.31 19.71
CA ILE A 446 -7.23 4.93 19.95
C ILE A 446 -6.42 4.46 21.15
N THR A 447 -7.03 4.43 22.33
CA THR A 447 -6.43 3.73 23.48
C THR A 447 -6.17 2.29 23.06
N PRO A 448 -4.94 1.76 23.23
CA PRO A 448 -4.68 0.35 22.98
C PRO A 448 -5.55 -0.44 23.95
N VAL A 449 -6.69 -0.91 23.44
CA VAL A 449 -7.41 -2.01 24.06
C VAL A 449 -6.43 -3.15 23.91
N ASN A 450 -5.84 -3.59 25.01
CA ASN A 450 -5.21 -4.90 25.06
C ASN A 450 -6.22 -5.83 24.41
N SER A 451 -5.85 -6.45 23.29
CA SER A 451 -6.66 -7.48 22.64
C SER A 451 -6.93 -8.55 23.69
N THR A 452 -8.02 -8.40 24.44
CA THR A 452 -8.47 -9.39 25.39
C THR A 452 -9.04 -10.52 24.57
N ASP A 453 -8.80 -11.74 25.04
CA ASP A 453 -9.28 -12.99 24.47
C ASP A 453 -10.80 -13.02 24.18
N GLU A 454 -11.56 -12.00 24.59
CA GLU A 454 -12.97 -11.78 24.30
C GLU A 454 -13.30 -11.71 22.80
N ASP A 455 -12.47 -11.07 21.96
CA ASP A 455 -12.73 -11.00 20.51
C ASP A 455 -12.55 -12.37 19.82
N LEU A 456 -11.61 -13.17 20.32
CA LEU A 456 -11.39 -14.56 19.90
C LEU A 456 -12.52 -15.47 20.39
N ASP A 457 -12.97 -15.30 21.64
CA ASP A 457 -14.09 -16.05 22.21
C ASP A 457 -15.42 -15.76 21.51
N ILE A 458 -15.63 -14.52 21.04
CA ILE A 458 -16.79 -14.14 20.23
C ILE A 458 -16.73 -14.84 18.86
N LEU A 459 -15.57 -14.84 18.20
CA LEU A 459 -15.39 -15.53 16.91
C LEU A 459 -15.51 -17.05 17.04
N VAL A 460 -15.01 -17.63 18.13
CA VAL A 460 -15.14 -19.06 18.46
C VAL A 460 -16.61 -19.40 18.75
N LYS A 461 -17.35 -18.56 19.49
CA LYS A 461 -18.80 -18.74 19.69
C LYS A 461 -19.61 -18.62 18.40
N ILE A 462 -19.24 -17.70 17.51
CA ILE A 462 -19.88 -17.57 16.19
C ILE A 462 -19.60 -18.82 15.34
N ALA A 463 -18.36 -19.31 15.34
CA ALA A 463 -17.97 -20.52 14.62
C ALA A 463 -18.68 -21.77 15.18
N GLN A 464 -18.80 -21.91 16.50
CA GLN A 464 -19.54 -22.99 17.15
C GLN A 464 -21.05 -22.93 16.82
N ASN A 465 -21.67 -21.75 16.89
CA ASN A 465 -23.08 -21.58 16.53
C ASN A 465 -23.38 -21.82 15.03
N LEU A 466 -22.40 -21.60 14.15
CA LEU A 466 -22.50 -21.92 12.72
C LEU A 466 -22.37 -23.42 12.43
N LEU A 467 -21.70 -24.17 13.31
CA LEU A 467 -21.57 -25.63 13.23
C LEU A 467 -22.80 -26.35 13.80
N ASP A 468 -23.49 -25.74 14.77
CA ASP A 468 -24.54 -26.43 15.54
C ASP A 468 -25.99 -26.21 15.06
N ASN A 469 -26.28 -25.34 14.07
CA ASN A 469 -27.67 -25.06 13.67
C ASN A 469 -28.03 -25.49 12.24
N ASP A 470 -28.56 -26.72 12.12
CA ASP A 470 -29.86 -26.91 11.46
C ASP A 470 -30.92 -26.20 12.34
N ALA A 471 -31.41 -25.05 11.87
CA ALA A 471 -32.30 -24.03 12.49
C ALA A 471 -33.50 -24.56 13.34
N PRO A 472 -34.22 -23.73 14.18
CA PRO A 472 -34.41 -22.27 14.08
C PRO A 472 -34.49 -21.44 15.38
N ASP A 473 -34.49 -20.10 15.19
CA ASP A 473 -34.89 -18.97 16.07
C ASP A 473 -34.56 -19.03 17.58
N PHE A 474 -33.83 -18.03 18.11
CA PHE A 474 -34.35 -17.21 19.23
C PHE A 474 -33.50 -15.97 19.59
N ASP A 475 -34.27 -15.03 20.16
CA ASP A 475 -34.06 -13.70 20.73
C ASP A 475 -32.88 -13.56 21.71
N LEU A 476 -32.14 -12.44 21.67
CA LEU A 476 -31.16 -12.08 22.70
C LEU A 476 -31.21 -10.57 22.99
N ASN A 477 -32.08 -10.19 23.92
CA ASN A 477 -31.83 -9.09 24.83
C ASN A 477 -30.71 -9.51 25.79
N LEU A 478 -29.55 -8.85 25.70
CA LEU A 478 -28.63 -8.57 26.81
C LEU A 478 -27.56 -7.56 26.37
#